data_AF-A0A9W6UFL0-F1
#
_entry.id   AF-A0A9W6UFL0-F1
#
_cell.length_a   1.000
_cell.length_b   1.000
_cell.length_c   1.000
_cell.angle_alpha   90.00
_cell.angle_beta   90.00
_cell.angle_gamma   90.00
#
_symmetry.space_group_name_H-M   'P 1'
#
loop_
_entity.id
_entity.type
_entity.pdbx_description
1 polymer ?
#
loop_
_entity_poly.entity_id
_entity_poly.type
_entity_poly.pdbx_seq_one_letter_code
_entity_poly.pdbx_strand_id
1 'polypeptide(L)'
;MTQNATTCSRNALNSGYCRQHDKDEKIRMYRKELARMHQRVRRYLEISNDLNQKLMDIKRLDYIKSRLIMIGGPHMPFRAVLSNPCFKDEVESLFDMDMDKVQDEYDALLARRNELVHPYTLDGLNGKRIKRTYR
;
A
#
# COMPACT_ATOMS: atom_id res chain seq x y z
N MET A 1 1.54 9.95 53.58
CA MET A 1 0.34 9.28 53.07
C MET A 1 -0.37 10.23 52.14
N THR A 2 -0.64 9.77 50.92
CA THR A 2 -1.37 10.48 49.85
C THR A 2 -2.82 10.71 50.22
N GLN A 3 -3.37 11.90 49.93
CA GLN A 3 -4.36 12.08 48.87
C GLN A 3 -4.76 13.56 48.75
N ASN A 4 -4.55 14.09 47.55
CA ASN A 4 -4.87 15.46 47.17
C ASN A 4 -6.35 15.75 47.38
N ALA A 5 -6.61 16.86 48.06
CA ALA A 5 -7.91 17.50 48.10
C ALA A 5 -8.43 17.70 46.67
N THR A 6 -9.50 16.99 46.31
CA THR A 6 -10.27 17.32 45.11
C THR A 6 -11.69 17.56 45.57
N THR A 7 -12.07 18.83 45.56
CA THR A 7 -13.37 19.34 45.98
C THR A 7 -14.49 18.72 45.16
N CYS A 8 -15.19 17.74 45.72
CA CYS A 8 -16.50 17.37 45.22
C CYS A 8 -17.49 18.46 45.63
N SER A 9 -18.22 19.01 44.65
CA SER A 9 -19.26 20.03 44.87
C SER A 9 -20.30 19.54 45.90
N ARG A 10 -20.83 20.48 46.69
CA ARG A 10 -21.71 20.36 47.88
C ARG A 10 -22.95 19.44 47.78
N ASN A 11 -23.20 18.80 46.64
CA ASN A 11 -24.31 17.89 46.38
C ASN A 11 -23.88 16.41 46.32
N ALA A 12 -22.72 16.05 46.87
CA ALA A 12 -22.30 14.66 47.01
C ALA A 12 -23.23 13.93 48.00
N LEU A 13 -23.78 12.79 47.59
CA LEU A 13 -24.56 11.93 48.48
C LEU A 13 -23.65 11.41 49.61
N ASN A 14 -24.20 11.22 50.82
CA ASN A 14 -23.51 10.71 52.02
C ASN A 14 -22.80 9.34 51.82
N SER A 15 -22.95 8.71 50.66
CA SER A 15 -22.24 7.50 50.23
C SER A 15 -20.78 7.75 49.79
N GLY A 16 -20.28 8.99 49.86
CA GLY A 16 -18.94 9.34 49.40
C GLY A 16 -18.80 9.39 47.87
N TYR A 17 -19.93 9.32 47.15
CA TYR A 17 -19.97 9.17 45.70
C TYR A 17 -20.15 10.52 44.99
N CYS A 18 -19.14 10.93 44.23
CA CYS A 18 -19.14 12.21 43.50
C CYS A 18 -19.50 12.00 42.03
N ARG A 19 -20.70 12.43 41.60
CA ARG A 19 -21.13 12.35 40.19
C ARG A 19 -20.16 13.04 39.21
N GLN A 20 -19.36 14.00 39.66
CA GLN A 20 -18.36 14.67 38.84
C GLN A 20 -17.14 13.78 38.57
N HIS A 21 -16.61 13.09 39.58
CA HIS A 21 -15.49 12.16 39.42
C HIS A 21 -15.85 11.00 38.47
N ASP A 22 -17.07 10.49 38.57
CA ASP A 22 -17.61 9.51 37.62
C ASP A 22 -17.67 10.01 36.18
N LYS A 23 -18.10 11.27 35.99
CA LYS A 23 -18.13 11.90 34.67
C LYS A 23 -16.73 12.05 34.12
N ASP A 24 -15.79 12.52 34.93
CA ASP A 24 -14.40 12.73 34.52
C ASP A 24 -13.70 11.40 34.19
N GLU A 25 -13.97 10.34 34.96
CA GLU A 25 -13.46 8.99 34.68
C GLU A 25 -14.05 8.42 33.39
N LYS A 26 -15.36 8.62 33.14
CA LYS A 26 -15.98 8.26 31.86
C LYS A 26 -15.37 9.03 30.70
N ILE A 27 -15.16 10.34 30.83
CA ILE A 27 -14.50 11.17 29.81
C ILE A 27 -13.08 10.65 29.53
N ARG A 28 -12.32 10.32 30.58
CA ARG A 28 -10.97 9.75 30.45
C ARG A 28 -10.99 8.42 29.69
N MET A 29 -11.93 7.55 30.02
CA MET A 29 -12.12 6.26 29.33
C MET A 29 -12.50 6.46 27.86
N TYR A 30 -13.45 7.35 27.55
CA TYR A 30 -13.83 7.65 26.16
C TYR A 30 -12.67 8.23 25.35
N ARG A 31 -11.87 9.14 25.92
CA ARG A 31 -10.67 9.68 25.27
C ARG A 31 -9.65 8.58 24.94
N LYS A 32 -9.47 7.62 25.84
CA LYS A 32 -8.57 6.48 25.64
C LYS A 32 -9.06 5.58 24.50
N GLU A 33 -10.35 5.27 24.45
CA GLU A 33 -10.93 4.47 23.38
C GLU A 33 -10.89 5.20 22.03
N LEU A 34 -11.18 6.50 22.01
CA LEU A 34 -11.05 7.33 20.80
C LEU A 34 -9.61 7.34 20.28
N ALA A 35 -8.61 7.47 21.15
CA ALA A 35 -7.20 7.41 20.76
C ALA A 35 -6.84 6.05 20.11
N ARG A 36 -7.32 4.94 20.68
CA ARG A 36 -7.14 3.59 20.11
C ARG A 36 -7.81 3.45 18.75
N MET A 37 -9.03 3.97 18.60
CA MET A 37 -9.75 3.96 17.33
C MET A 37 -9.02 4.78 16.26
N HIS A 38 -8.52 5.97 16.59
CA HIS A 38 -7.73 6.78 15.65
C HIS A 38 -6.43 6.08 15.22
N GLN A 39 -5.72 5.42 16.15
CA GLN A 39 -4.54 4.62 15.79
C GLN A 39 -4.90 3.47 14.84
N ARG A 40 -6.02 2.78 15.11
CA ARG A 40 -6.50 1.69 14.25
C ARG A 40 -6.88 2.19 12.85
N VAL A 41 -7.59 3.31 12.76
CA VAL A 41 -7.94 3.95 11.47
C VAL A 41 -6.67 4.32 10.70
N ARG A 42 -5.69 4.95 11.36
CA ARG A 42 -4.41 5.31 10.73
C ARG A 42 -3.71 4.08 10.14
N ARG A 43 -3.61 3.00 10.92
CA ARG A 43 -3.01 1.75 10.45
C ARG A 43 -3.73 1.19 9.23
N TYR A 44 -5.06 1.19 9.21
CA TYR A 44 -5.80 0.70 8.05
C TYR A 44 -5.66 1.60 6.83
N LEU A 45 -5.55 2.92 7.00
CA LEU A 45 -5.25 3.84 5.91
C LEU A 45 -3.88 3.55 5.29
N GLU A 46 -2.86 3.31 6.12
CA GLU A 46 -1.52 2.93 5.66
C GLU A 46 -1.55 1.62 4.85
N ILE A 47 -2.22 0.59 5.37
CA ILE A 47 -2.39 -0.70 4.68
C ILE A 47 -3.16 -0.52 3.36
N SER A 48 -4.23 0.28 3.37
CA SER A 48 -5.05 0.53 2.19
C SER A 48 -4.26 1.26 1.10
N ASN A 49 -3.44 2.24 1.48
CA ASN A 49 -2.59 2.97 0.53
C ASN A 49 -1.51 2.07 -0.07
N ASP A 50 -0.86 1.24 0.75
CA ASP A 50 0.11 0.25 0.28
C ASP A 50 -0.51 -0.75 -0.71
N LEU A 51 -1.67 -1.31 -0.38
CA LEU A 51 -2.40 -2.21 -1.27
C LEU A 51 -2.83 -1.53 -2.57
N ASN A 52 -3.27 -0.27 -2.49
CA ASN A 52 -3.65 0.49 -3.67
C ASN A 52 -2.46 0.73 -4.60
N GLN A 53 -1.29 1.08 -4.05
CA GLN A 53 -0.07 1.26 -4.86
C GLN A 53 0.32 -0.03 -5.58
N LYS A 54 0.30 -1.16 -4.88
CA LYS A 54 0.57 -2.49 -5.45
C LYS A 54 -0.40 -2.85 -6.57
N LEU A 55 -1.68 -2.53 -6.39
CA LEU A 55 -2.72 -2.76 -7.39
C LEU A 55 -2.54 -1.86 -8.63
N MET A 56 -2.10 -0.62 -8.45
CA MET A 56 -1.77 0.28 -9.56
C MET A 56 -0.59 -0.23 -10.38
N ASP A 57 0.45 -0.78 -9.74
CA ASP A 57 1.59 -1.38 -10.44
C ASP A 57 1.17 -2.56 -11.32
N ILE A 58 0.32 -3.45 -10.79
CA ILE A 58 -0.22 -4.60 -11.55
C ILE A 58 -1.05 -4.09 -12.75
N LYS A 59 -2.00 -3.17 -12.50
CA LYS A 59 -2.87 -2.62 -13.55
C LYS A 59 -2.08 -1.91 -14.64
N ARG A 60 -1.02 -1.18 -14.28
CA ARG A 60 -0.16 -0.47 -15.24
C ARG A 60 0.52 -1.46 -16.19
N LEU A 61 1.08 -2.55 -15.66
CA LEU A 61 1.70 -3.57 -16.50
C LEU A 61 0.69 -4.30 -17.39
N ASP A 62 -0.49 -4.65 -16.87
CA ASP A 62 -1.54 -5.31 -17.64
C ASP A 62 -2.04 -4.41 -18.78
N TYR A 63 -2.20 -3.11 -18.53
CA TYR A 63 -2.49 -2.11 -19.55
C TYR A 63 -1.41 -2.10 -20.63
N ILE A 64 -0.13 -1.96 -20.25
CA ILE A 64 1.00 -1.95 -21.20
C ILE A 64 1.00 -3.23 -22.04
N LYS A 65 0.84 -4.41 -21.43
CA LYS A 65 0.78 -5.68 -22.17
C LYS A 65 -0.37 -5.68 -23.18
N SER A 66 -1.56 -5.22 -22.80
CA SER A 66 -2.69 -5.13 -23.74
C SER A 66 -2.39 -4.21 -24.93
N ARG A 67 -1.70 -3.09 -24.70
CA ARG A 67 -1.30 -2.15 -25.75
C ARG A 67 -0.23 -2.74 -26.66
N LEU A 68 0.75 -3.45 -26.11
CA LEU A 68 1.78 -4.13 -26.89
C LEU A 68 1.20 -5.25 -27.77
N ILE A 69 0.17 -5.96 -27.30
CA ILE A 69 -0.58 -6.92 -28.13
C ILE A 69 -1.24 -6.22 -29.32
N MET A 70 -1.78 -5.00 -29.13
CA MET A 70 -2.38 -4.24 -30.24
C MET A 70 -1.36 -3.71 -31.24
N ILE A 71 -0.13 -3.40 -30.80
CA ILE A 71 0.95 -2.88 -31.65
C ILE A 71 1.58 -4.03 -32.45
N GLY A 72 2.08 -5.08 -31.77
CA GLY A 72 2.85 -6.17 -32.39
C GLY A 72 2.04 -7.39 -32.80
N GLY A 73 0.77 -7.47 -32.39
CA GLY A 73 -0.07 -8.65 -32.53
C GLY A 73 0.10 -9.67 -31.40
N PRO A 74 -0.81 -10.65 -31.29
CA PRO A 74 -0.87 -11.58 -30.15
C PRO A 74 0.26 -12.61 -30.10
N HIS A 75 0.99 -12.81 -31.20
CA HIS A 75 2.05 -13.81 -31.31
C HIS A 75 3.47 -13.22 -31.20
N MET A 76 3.59 -11.89 -31.18
CA MET A 76 4.89 -11.26 -31.09
C MET A 76 5.33 -11.14 -29.62
N PRO A 77 6.55 -11.57 -29.27
CA PRO A 77 7.09 -11.36 -27.93
C PRO A 77 7.17 -9.86 -27.63
N PHE A 78 6.77 -9.44 -26.43
CA PHE A 78 6.75 -8.02 -26.06
C PHE A 78 8.11 -7.35 -26.21
N ARG A 79 9.21 -7.99 -25.79
CA ARG A 79 10.55 -7.45 -25.98
C ARG A 79 10.90 -7.21 -27.45
N ALA A 80 10.41 -8.04 -28.37
CA ALA A 80 10.61 -7.83 -29.80
C ALA A 80 9.83 -6.61 -30.32
N VAL A 81 8.65 -6.32 -29.77
CA VAL A 81 7.90 -5.08 -30.06
C VAL A 81 8.69 -3.86 -29.58
N LEU A 82 9.21 -3.92 -28.34
CA LEU A 82 9.92 -2.80 -27.71
C LEU A 82 11.26 -2.47 -28.39
N SER A 83 11.90 -3.44 -29.04
CA SER A 83 13.18 -3.25 -29.73
C SER A 83 13.05 -3.00 -31.24
N ASN A 84 11.84 -3.07 -31.81
CA ASN A 84 11.63 -2.96 -33.25
C ASN A 84 11.38 -1.51 -33.67
N PRO A 85 12.29 -0.87 -34.43
CA PRO A 85 12.17 0.53 -34.84
C PRO A 85 10.87 0.87 -35.58
N CYS A 86 10.22 -0.11 -36.21
CA CYS A 86 8.95 0.09 -36.91
C CYS A 86 7.80 0.51 -35.98
N PHE A 87 7.91 0.27 -34.68
CA PHE A 87 6.90 0.62 -33.68
C PHE A 87 7.35 1.74 -32.74
N LYS A 88 8.41 2.46 -33.11
CA LYS A 88 9.06 3.43 -32.23
C LYS A 88 8.07 4.45 -31.67
N ASP A 89 7.30 5.10 -32.55
CA ASP A 89 6.42 6.20 -32.15
C ASP A 89 5.29 5.71 -31.21
N GLU A 90 4.72 4.53 -31.48
CA GLU A 90 3.68 3.94 -30.62
C GLU A 90 4.23 3.48 -29.26
N VAL A 91 5.46 2.96 -29.25
CA VAL A 91 6.13 2.49 -28.03
C VAL A 91 6.55 3.69 -27.17
N GLU A 92 7.16 4.73 -27.75
CA GLU A 92 7.53 5.94 -27.03
C GLU A 92 6.29 6.66 -26.47
N SER A 93 5.19 6.71 -27.24
CA SER A 93 3.91 7.25 -26.77
C SER A 93 3.28 6.42 -25.63
N LEU A 94 3.42 5.09 -25.66
CA LEU A 94 2.86 4.22 -24.63
C LEU A 94 3.57 4.37 -23.28
N PHE A 95 4.89 4.57 -23.30
CA PHE A 95 5.70 4.66 -22.09
C PHE A 95 6.02 6.10 -21.66
N ASP A 96 5.76 7.08 -22.54
CA ASP A 96 6.11 8.49 -22.36
C ASP A 96 7.62 8.66 -22.10
N MET A 97 8.43 7.94 -22.88
CA MET A 97 9.90 7.97 -22.80
C MET A 97 10.54 7.50 -24.09
N ASP A 98 11.82 7.82 -24.24
CA ASP A 98 12.66 7.40 -25.36
C ASP A 98 12.76 5.86 -25.44
N MET A 99 12.74 5.33 -26.67
CA MET A 99 12.73 3.89 -26.95
C MET A 99 13.92 3.13 -26.33
N ASP A 100 15.06 3.80 -26.16
CA ASP A 100 16.27 3.24 -25.54
C ASP A 100 16.08 2.85 -24.07
N LYS A 101 15.16 3.51 -23.35
CA LYS A 101 14.86 3.27 -21.93
C LYS A 101 13.65 2.37 -21.71
N VAL A 102 12.81 2.19 -22.73
CA VAL A 102 11.53 1.48 -22.60
C VAL A 102 11.72 0.02 -22.16
N GLN A 103 12.74 -0.66 -22.69
CA GLN A 103 12.97 -2.06 -22.35
C GLN A 103 13.34 -2.23 -20.86
N ASP A 104 14.19 -1.34 -20.34
CA ASP A 104 14.58 -1.35 -18.93
C ASP A 104 13.38 -1.04 -18.02
N GLU A 105 12.54 -0.07 -18.37
CA GLU A 105 11.33 0.23 -17.61
C GLU A 105 10.33 -0.93 -17.64
N TYR A 106 10.15 -1.59 -18.80
CA TYR A 106 9.29 -2.76 -18.91
C TYR A 106 9.76 -3.90 -18.02
N ASP A 107 11.07 -4.19 -18.04
CA ASP A 107 11.65 -5.25 -17.21
C ASP A 107 11.54 -4.89 -15.71
N ALA A 108 11.70 -3.62 -15.34
CA ALA A 108 11.49 -3.15 -13.97
C ALA A 108 10.03 -3.30 -13.51
N LEU A 109 9.05 -2.93 -14.34
CA LEU A 109 7.62 -3.12 -14.06
C LEU A 109 7.28 -4.62 -13.94
N LEU A 110 7.83 -5.44 -14.82
CA LEU A 110 7.62 -6.89 -14.79
C LEU A 110 8.20 -7.51 -13.52
N ALA A 111 9.40 -7.09 -13.11
CA ALA A 111 10.02 -7.52 -11.85
C ALA A 111 9.16 -7.13 -10.64
N ARG A 112 8.75 -5.86 -10.53
CA ARG A 112 7.86 -5.38 -9.44
C ARG A 112 6.57 -6.20 -9.37
N ARG A 113 5.89 -6.39 -10.51
CA ARG A 113 4.66 -7.19 -10.56
C ARG A 113 4.90 -8.64 -10.16
N ASN A 114 6.00 -9.25 -10.60
CA ASN A 114 6.31 -10.63 -10.26
C ASN A 114 6.60 -10.79 -8.76
N GLU A 115 7.26 -9.83 -8.11
CA GLU A 115 7.40 -9.85 -6.66
C GLU A 115 6.05 -9.83 -5.94
N LEU A 116 5.10 -9.02 -6.43
CA LEU A 116 3.78 -8.87 -5.82
C LEU A 116 2.90 -10.12 -6.02
N VAL A 117 2.87 -10.67 -7.23
CA VAL A 117 1.95 -11.76 -7.60
C VAL A 117 2.56 -13.14 -7.42
N HIS A 118 3.88 -13.22 -7.46
CA HIS A 118 4.63 -14.46 -7.37
C HIS A 118 5.76 -14.34 -6.33
N PRO A 119 5.42 -14.18 -5.04
CA PRO A 119 6.40 -14.03 -3.95
C PRO A 119 7.31 -15.26 -3.76
N TYR A 120 7.02 -16.35 -4.45
CA TYR A 120 7.80 -17.60 -4.44
C TYR A 120 8.30 -18.01 -5.83
N THR A 121 8.26 -17.13 -6.84
CA THR A 121 8.84 -17.48 -8.16
C THR A 121 10.32 -17.77 -8.02
N LEU A 122 10.73 -18.87 -8.64
CA LEU A 122 12.12 -19.21 -8.85
C LEU A 122 12.72 -18.16 -9.78
N ASP A 123 13.90 -17.61 -9.43
CA ASP A 123 14.68 -16.85 -10.42
C ASP A 123 14.91 -17.77 -11.62
N GLY A 124 14.45 -17.35 -12.80
CA GLY A 124 14.42 -18.12 -14.04
C GLY A 124 15.78 -18.56 -14.59
N LEU A 125 16.86 -18.39 -13.82
CA LEU A 125 18.22 -18.82 -14.17
C LEU A 125 18.80 -19.88 -13.24
N ASN A 126 18.33 -20.02 -11.99
CA ASN A 126 19.04 -20.84 -10.99
C ASN A 126 18.17 -21.74 -10.10
N GLY A 127 16.84 -21.74 -10.27
CA GLY A 127 15.97 -22.65 -9.52
C GLY A 127 16.04 -22.50 -7.99
N LYS A 128 16.58 -21.38 -7.49
CA LYS A 128 16.64 -21.09 -6.05
C LYS A 128 15.40 -20.28 -5.65
N ARG A 129 14.68 -20.77 -4.63
CA ARG A 129 13.62 -20.02 -3.96
C ARG A 129 14.26 -18.89 -3.15
N ILE A 130 14.23 -17.67 -3.67
CA ILE A 130 14.60 -16.50 -2.88
C ILE A 130 13.33 -15.95 -2.24
N LYS A 131 13.20 -16.12 -0.91
CA LYS A 131 12.19 -15.40 -0.14
C LYS A 131 12.67 -13.95 -0.01
N ARG A 132 12.24 -13.06 -0.92
CA ARG A 132 12.51 -11.62 -0.78
C ARG A 132 11.77 -11.15 0.48
N THR A 133 12.54 -10.91 1.54
CA THR A 133 12.03 -10.41 2.82
C THR A 133 11.97 -8.90 2.75
N TYR A 134 10.78 -8.34 2.99
CA TYR A 134 10.59 -6.89 3.02
C TYR A 134 10.99 -6.35 4.40
N ARG A 135 11.76 -5.25 4.40
CA ARG A 135 11.92 -4.31 5.52
C ARG A 135 10.89 -3.21 5.40
#